data_AF-X1GNS2-F1
#
_entry.id   AF-X1GNS2-F1
#
_cell.length_a   1.000
_cell.length_b   1.000
_cell.length_c   1.000
_cell.angle_alpha   90.00
_cell.angle_beta   90.00
_cell.angle_gamma   90.00
#
_symmetry.space_group_name_H-M   'P 1'
#
loop_
_entity.id
_entity.type
_entity.pdbx_description
1 polymer ?
#
loop_
_entity_poly.entity_id
_entity_poly.type
_entity_poly.pdbx_seq_one_letter_code
_entity_poly.pdbx_strand_id
1 'polypeptide(L)'
;MSSESQELTRIAKKSYGESISDGFRLFGKNWLKIIVPLTLFYVIYLFLKIFLLADLNWQGNVLGENIIGTIDPSNLTEADIAQLMNFLLFGLSVIFIDSIIYALFTALAMSSVSIYLYKKYLNLDTDFVQDIKKSFNSKLFVVLAILGLGIIDSYL
;
A
#
# COMPACT_ATOMS: atom_id res chain seq x y z
N MET A 1 11.57 25.73 29.50
CA MET A 1 11.31 25.42 28.07
C MET A 1 11.81 24.00 27.81
N SER A 2 10.98 23.13 27.21
CA SER A 2 11.40 21.78 26.81
C SER A 2 12.43 21.85 25.66
N SER A 3 13.29 20.83 25.53
CA SER A 3 14.26 20.75 24.42
C SER A 3 13.55 20.79 23.06
N GLU A 4 12.37 20.18 22.97
CA GLU A 4 11.48 20.20 21.81
C GLU A 4 11.04 21.63 21.45
N SER A 5 10.64 22.43 22.44
CA SER A 5 10.24 23.83 22.23
C SER A 5 11.39 24.71 21.71
N GLN A 6 12.62 24.45 22.16
CA GLN A 6 13.81 25.14 21.66
C GLN A 6 14.14 24.76 20.21
N GLU A 7 14.04 23.48 19.86
CA GLU A 7 14.26 22.99 18.50
C GLU A 7 13.21 23.51 17.51
N LEU A 8 11.93 23.49 17.87
CA LEU A 8 10.86 24.07 17.05
C LEU A 8 11.08 25.56 16.77
N THR A 9 11.54 26.31 17.78
CA THR A 9 11.87 27.74 17.62
C THR A 9 13.07 27.95 16.69
N ARG A 10 14.06 27.04 16.71
CA ARG A 10 15.21 27.08 15.79
C ARG A 10 14.78 26.81 14.35
N ILE A 11 13.89 25.84 14.14
CA ILE A 11 13.38 25.47 12.83
C ILE A 11 12.54 26.59 12.21
N ALA A 12 11.68 27.23 13.01
CA ALA A 12 10.81 28.32 12.56
C ALA A 12 11.57 29.57 12.06
N LYS A 13 12.86 29.71 12.40
CA LYS A 13 13.71 30.83 11.95
C LYS A 13 14.44 30.56 10.63
N LYS A 14 14.37 29.34 10.08
CA LYS A 14 15.07 28.98 8.84
C LYS A 14 14.33 29.46 7.60
N SER A 15 15.08 29.80 6.56
CA SER A 15 14.51 30.03 5.25
C SER A 15 13.98 28.72 4.63
N TYR A 16 13.10 28.84 3.64
CA TYR A 16 12.54 27.68 2.93
C TYR A 16 13.63 26.83 2.26
N GLY A 17 14.63 27.46 1.65
CA GLY A 17 15.75 26.76 1.01
C GLY A 17 16.63 25.99 1.99
N GLU A 18 16.90 26.56 3.17
CA GLU A 18 17.62 25.86 4.25
C GLU A 18 16.83 24.67 4.78
N SER A 19 15.51 24.82 4.91
CA SER A 19 14.62 23.75 5.38
C SER A 19 14.60 22.55 4.41
N ILE A 20 14.56 22.82 3.10
CA ILE A 20 14.63 21.77 2.07
C ILE A 20 16.00 21.08 2.08
N SER A 21 17.09 21.86 2.10
CA SER A 21 18.46 21.34 2.11
C SER A 21 18.70 20.43 3.32
N ASP A 22 18.22 20.84 4.49
CA ASP A 22 18.27 20.02 5.70
C ASP A 22 17.44 18.74 5.56
N GLY A 23 16.27 18.79 4.92
CA GLY A 23 15.45 17.63 4.62
C GLY A 23 16.20 16.57 3.78
N PHE A 24 16.81 16.99 2.67
CA PHE A 24 17.62 16.08 1.84
C PHE A 24 18.86 15.55 2.57
N ARG A 25 19.52 16.39 3.36
CA ARG A 25 20.68 15.97 4.16
C ARG A 25 20.29 14.97 5.24
N LEU A 26 19.15 15.17 5.90
CA LEU A 26 18.60 14.24 6.90
C LEU A 26 18.22 12.91 6.24
N PHE A 27 17.59 12.98 5.07
CA PHE A 27 17.20 11.83 4.28
C PHE A 27 18.41 10.99 3.86
N GLY A 28 19.43 11.62 3.25
CA GLY A 28 20.65 10.94 2.84
C GLY A 28 21.41 10.29 4.01
N LYS A 29 21.54 10.99 5.15
CA LYS A 29 22.18 10.45 6.35
C LYS A 29 21.46 9.24 6.95
N ASN A 30 20.16 9.12 6.72
CA ASN A 30 19.32 8.06 7.29
C ASN A 30 18.81 7.08 6.24
N TRP A 31 19.34 7.10 5.01
CA TRP A 31 18.82 6.35 3.88
C TRP A 31 18.51 4.88 4.20
N LEU A 32 19.43 4.16 4.85
CA LEU A 32 19.22 2.77 5.24
C LEU A 32 18.00 2.57 6.16
N LYS A 33 17.80 3.49 7.12
CA LYS A 33 16.65 3.42 8.04
C LYS A 33 15.34 3.87 7.39
N ILE A 34 15.41 4.53 6.24
CA ILE A 34 14.24 4.93 5.44
C ILE A 34 13.85 3.85 4.43
N ILE A 35 14.84 3.24 3.76
CA ILE A 35 14.58 2.25 2.73
C ILE A 35 14.10 0.92 3.32
N VAL A 36 14.65 0.49 4.47
CA VAL A 36 14.25 -0.75 5.15
C VAL A 36 12.74 -0.87 5.41
N PRO A 37 12.04 0.09 6.03
CA PRO A 37 10.61 0.00 6.24
C PRO A 37 9.84 0.03 4.91
N LEU A 38 10.23 0.88 3.97
CA LEU A 38 9.61 0.96 2.65
C LEU A 38 9.66 -0.40 1.96
N THR A 39 10.84 -1.01 1.92
CA THR A 39 11.04 -2.35 1.36
C THR A 39 10.28 -3.40 2.15
N LEU A 40 10.28 -3.36 3.49
CA LEU A 40 9.57 -4.33 4.33
C LEU A 40 8.06 -4.30 4.04
N PHE A 41 7.43 -3.13 4.09
CA PHE A 41 6.00 -2.99 3.81
C PHE A 41 5.67 -3.33 2.35
N TYR A 42 6.56 -3.03 1.40
CA TYR A 42 6.40 -3.43 0.02
C TYR A 42 6.46 -4.96 -0.18
N VAL A 43 7.40 -5.63 0.50
CA VAL A 43 7.50 -7.10 0.48
C VAL A 43 6.24 -7.73 1.08
N ILE A 44 5.71 -7.17 2.17
CA ILE A 44 4.45 -7.65 2.77
C ILE A 44 3.27 -7.44 1.82
N TYR A 45 3.20 -6.29 1.14
CA TYR A 45 2.23 -6.06 0.07
C TYR A 45 2.35 -7.12 -1.03
N LEU A 46 3.56 -7.44 -1.51
CA LEU A 46 3.77 -8.48 -2.52
C LEU A 46 3.29 -9.86 -2.06
N PHE A 47 3.59 -10.24 -0.82
CA PHE A 47 3.08 -11.49 -0.25
C PHE A 47 1.56 -11.52 -0.21
N LEU A 48 0.92 -10.44 0.25
CA LEU A 48 -0.54 -10.35 0.29
C LEU A 48 -1.15 -10.36 -1.12
N LYS A 49 -0.54 -9.66 -2.07
CA LYS A 49 -0.94 -9.71 -3.48
C LYS A 49 -0.90 -11.13 -4.02
N ILE A 50 0.19 -11.86 -3.78
CA ILE A 50 0.33 -13.24 -4.25
C ILE A 50 -0.70 -14.13 -3.54
N PHE A 51 -0.81 -14.11 -2.22
CA PHE A 51 -1.67 -15.05 -1.50
C PHE A 51 -3.16 -14.73 -1.60
N LEU A 52 -3.56 -13.46 -1.57
CA LEU A 52 -4.98 -13.07 -1.64
C LEU A 52 -5.50 -12.98 -3.07
N LEU A 53 -4.65 -12.57 -4.02
CA LEU A 53 -5.10 -12.35 -5.41
C LEU A 53 -4.66 -13.47 -6.36
N ALA A 54 -3.87 -14.49 -5.95
CA ALA A 54 -3.53 -15.58 -6.87
C ALA A 54 -4.76 -16.32 -7.37
N ASP A 55 -5.68 -16.68 -6.48
CA ASP A 55 -6.90 -17.39 -6.84
C ASP A 55 -7.80 -16.50 -7.72
N LEU A 56 -7.98 -15.24 -7.34
CA LEU A 56 -8.76 -14.28 -8.14
C LEU A 56 -8.15 -14.04 -9.52
N ASN A 57 -6.82 -13.91 -9.63
CA ASN A 57 -6.15 -13.76 -10.92
C ASN A 57 -6.26 -15.04 -11.78
N TRP A 58 -6.23 -16.22 -11.16
CA TRP A 58 -6.44 -17.48 -11.84
C TRP A 58 -7.86 -17.57 -12.41
N GLN A 59 -8.88 -17.29 -11.59
CA GLN A 59 -10.29 -17.25 -12.02
C GLN A 59 -10.49 -16.23 -13.15
N GLY A 60 -9.88 -15.05 -13.03
CA GLY A 60 -9.89 -14.02 -14.08
C GLY A 60 -9.30 -14.51 -15.40
N ASN A 61 -8.15 -15.19 -15.36
CA ASN A 61 -7.55 -15.76 -16.56
C ASN A 61 -8.45 -16.82 -17.23
N VAL A 62 -9.04 -17.73 -16.43
CA VAL A 62 -9.95 -18.76 -16.95
C VAL A 62 -11.20 -18.13 -17.57
N LEU A 63 -11.80 -17.12 -16.92
CA LEU A 63 -12.93 -16.39 -17.48
C LEU A 63 -12.57 -15.66 -18.79
N GLY A 64 -11.40 -15.02 -18.83
CA GLY A 64 -10.91 -14.30 -20.00
C GLY A 64 -10.63 -15.22 -21.20
N GLU A 65 -10.00 -16.36 -20.98
CA GLU A 65 -9.74 -17.36 -22.03
C GLU A 65 -11.04 -17.90 -22.64
N ASN A 66 -12.04 -18.17 -21.80
CA ASN A 66 -13.35 -18.62 -22.28
C ASN A 66 -14.04 -17.54 -23.12
N ILE A 67 -14.06 -16.29 -22.67
CA ILE A 67 -14.71 -15.18 -23.39
C ILE A 67 -14.03 -14.88 -24.73
N ILE A 68 -12.70 -14.79 -24.75
CA ILE A 68 -11.94 -14.42 -25.95
C ILE A 68 -11.92 -15.58 -26.97
N GLY A 69 -11.96 -16.83 -26.50
CA GLY A 69 -11.88 -18.02 -27.34
C GLY A 69 -13.20 -18.48 -27.97
N THR A 70 -14.35 -18.16 -27.38
CA THR A 70 -15.63 -18.75 -27.81
C THR A 70 -16.69 -17.76 -28.31
N ILE A 71 -16.53 -16.45 -28.08
CA ILE A 71 -17.54 -15.46 -28.48
C ILE A 71 -17.24 -14.96 -29.91
N ASP A 72 -18.20 -15.17 -30.82
CA ASP A 72 -18.17 -14.57 -32.16
C ASP A 72 -18.60 -13.09 -32.08
N PRO A 73 -17.71 -12.13 -32.35
CA PRO A 73 -18.02 -10.70 -32.25
C PRO A 73 -19.05 -10.24 -33.28
N SER A 74 -19.33 -11.04 -34.32
CA SER A 74 -20.30 -10.70 -35.37
C SER A 74 -21.75 -11.06 -35.00
N ASN A 75 -21.97 -11.86 -33.95
CA ASN A 75 -23.30 -12.28 -33.51
C ASN A 75 -23.39 -12.40 -31.98
N LEU A 76 -23.28 -11.26 -31.29
CA LEU A 76 -23.35 -11.19 -29.83
C LEU A 76 -24.79 -11.40 -29.33
N THR A 77 -24.96 -12.36 -28.42
CA THR A 77 -26.21 -12.54 -27.68
C THR A 77 -26.20 -11.74 -26.38
N GLU A 78 -27.38 -11.55 -25.76
CA GLU A 78 -27.48 -10.92 -24.43
C GLU A 78 -26.68 -11.69 -23.37
N ALA A 79 -26.58 -13.01 -23.49
CA ALA A 79 -25.79 -13.86 -22.59
C ALA A 79 -24.29 -13.57 -22.72
N ASP A 80 -23.78 -13.38 -23.94
CA ASP A 80 -22.37 -13.04 -24.19
C ASP A 80 -22.01 -11.68 -23.59
N ILE A 81 -22.92 -10.71 -23.73
CA ILE A 81 -22.76 -9.37 -23.14
C ILE A 81 -22.75 -9.44 -21.61
N ALA A 82 -23.64 -10.23 -21.00
CA ALA A 82 -23.67 -10.42 -19.55
C ALA A 82 -22.38 -11.07 -19.04
N GLN A 83 -21.85 -12.06 -19.76
CA GLN A 83 -20.59 -12.72 -19.40
C GLN A 83 -19.38 -11.76 -19.52
N LEU A 84 -19.34 -10.94 -20.57
CA LEU A 84 -18.33 -9.90 -20.74
C LEU A 84 -18.38 -8.86 -19.61
N MET A 85 -19.59 -8.43 -19.22
CA MET A 85 -19.80 -7.50 -18.12
C MET A 85 -19.34 -8.09 -16.78
N ASN A 86 -19.62 -9.36 -16.51
CA ASN A 86 -19.15 -10.04 -15.30
C ASN A 86 -17.63 -10.15 -15.26
N PHE A 87 -16.98 -10.46 -16.38
CA PHE A 87 -15.52 -10.48 -16.46
C PHE A 87 -14.90 -9.10 -16.21
N LEU A 88 -15.48 -8.04 -16.78
CA LEU A 88 -15.04 -6.67 -16.55
C LEU A 88 -15.21 -6.26 -15.08
N LEU A 89 -16.37 -6.53 -14.48
CA LEU A 89 -16.64 -6.24 -13.07
C LEU A 89 -15.70 -7.00 -12.13
N PHE A 90 -15.44 -8.27 -12.43
CA PHE A 90 -14.50 -9.09 -11.69
C PHE A 90 -13.08 -8.51 -11.76
N GLY A 91 -12.58 -8.23 -12.98
CA GLY A 91 -11.26 -7.63 -13.18
C GLY A 91 -11.10 -6.27 -12.50
N LEU A 92 -12.11 -5.40 -12.59
CA LEU A 92 -12.14 -4.12 -11.87
C LEU A 92 -12.10 -4.30 -10.35
N SER A 93 -12.82 -5.29 -9.81
CA SER A 93 -12.81 -5.60 -8.38
C SER A 93 -11.43 -6.05 -7.92
N VAL A 94 -10.75 -6.91 -8.70
CA VAL A 94 -9.36 -7.33 -8.41
C VAL A 94 -8.39 -6.14 -8.38
N ILE A 95 -8.45 -5.27 -9.39
CA ILE A 95 -7.61 -4.06 -9.46
C ILE A 95 -7.90 -3.13 -8.27
N PHE A 96 -9.17 -2.97 -7.91
CA PHE A 96 -9.58 -2.13 -6.80
C PHE A 96 -9.02 -2.62 -5.46
N ILE A 97 -9.10 -3.94 -5.20
CA ILE A 97 -8.52 -4.55 -3.99
C ILE A 97 -7.00 -4.36 -3.97
N ASP A 98 -6.30 -4.67 -5.06
CA ASP A 98 -4.85 -4.51 -5.17
C ASP A 98 -4.43 -3.06 -4.85
N SER A 99 -5.19 -2.10 -5.39
CA SER A 99 -4.96 -0.67 -5.17
C SER A 99 -5.16 -0.26 -3.70
N ILE A 100 -6.19 -0.79 -3.03
CA ILE A 100 -6.41 -0.55 -1.60
C ILE A 100 -5.27 -1.13 -0.75
N ILE A 101 -4.88 -2.38 -1.01
CA ILE A 101 -3.78 -3.02 -0.29
C ILE A 101 -2.51 -2.21 -0.50
N TYR A 102 -2.18 -1.86 -1.75
CA TYR A 102 -1.00 -1.05 -2.06
C TYR A 102 -1.01 0.31 -1.34
N ALA A 103 -2.14 1.03 -1.37
CA ALA A 103 -2.27 2.33 -0.73
C ALA A 103 -2.12 2.24 0.81
N LEU A 104 -2.72 1.21 1.43
CA LEU A 104 -2.60 0.97 2.88
C LEU A 104 -1.14 0.75 3.29
N PHE A 105 -0.44 -0.16 2.62
CA PHE A 105 0.95 -0.48 2.95
C PHE A 105 1.89 0.70 2.65
N THR A 106 1.62 1.45 1.58
CA THR A 106 2.36 2.69 1.27
C THR A 106 2.17 3.74 2.37
N ALA A 107 0.93 3.94 2.85
CA ALA A 107 0.64 4.89 3.92
C ALA A 107 1.30 4.47 5.25
N LEU A 108 1.32 3.18 5.58
CA LEU A 108 2.02 2.66 6.75
C LEU A 108 3.54 2.87 6.66
N ALA A 109 4.12 2.66 5.48
CA ALA A 109 5.54 2.88 5.26
C ALA A 109 5.90 4.36 5.38
N MET A 110 5.14 5.24 4.71
CA MET A 110 5.35 6.69 4.74
C MET A 110 5.17 7.28 6.14
N SER A 111 4.16 6.84 6.89
CA SER A 111 3.92 7.30 8.27
C SER A 111 5.05 6.86 9.20
N SER A 112 5.51 5.61 9.09
CA SER A 112 6.63 5.09 9.90
C SER A 112 7.93 5.86 9.63
N VAL A 113 8.25 6.10 8.36
CA VAL A 113 9.42 6.90 7.95
C VAL A 113 9.29 8.34 8.42
N SER A 114 8.12 8.95 8.24
CA SER A 114 7.86 10.34 8.64
C SER A 114 8.03 10.56 10.13
N ILE A 115 7.50 9.66 10.96
CA ILE A 115 7.64 9.72 12.42
C ILE A 115 9.11 9.61 12.83
N TYR A 116 9.85 8.67 12.23
CA TYR A 116 11.27 8.50 12.51
C TYR A 116 12.07 9.75 12.14
N LEU A 117 11.86 10.29 10.95
CA LEU A 117 12.57 11.49 10.47
C LEU A 117 12.20 12.71 11.30
N TYR A 118 10.94 12.88 11.68
CA TYR A 118 10.49 13.98 12.55
C TYR A 118 11.21 13.96 13.90
N LYS A 119 11.20 12.82 14.58
CA LYS A 119 11.88 12.70 15.88
C LYS A 119 13.40 12.87 15.75
N LYS A 120 14.01 12.38 14.66
CA LYS A 120 15.43 12.62 14.39
C LYS A 120 15.75 14.08 14.08
N TYR A 121 14.85 14.78 13.40
CA TYR A 121 15.02 16.21 13.12
C TYR A 121 15.00 17.04 14.41
N LEU A 122 14.20 16.63 15.39
CA LEU A 122 14.13 17.23 16.73
C LEU A 122 15.20 16.73 17.71
N ASN A 123 16.18 15.93 17.26
CA ASN A 123 17.20 15.32 18.12
C ASN A 123 16.63 14.51 19.30
N LEU A 124 15.45 13.94 19.15
CA LEU A 124 14.85 13.05 20.15
C LEU A 124 15.46 11.64 20.02
N ASP A 125 15.49 10.91 21.14
CA ASP A 125 15.83 9.49 21.12
C ASP A 125 14.76 8.71 20.35
N THR A 126 15.23 7.88 19.42
CA THR A 126 14.36 7.11 18.53
C THR A 126 14.77 5.65 18.50
N ASP A 127 13.87 4.79 18.98
CA ASP A 127 13.91 3.36 18.70
C ASP A 127 13.00 3.08 17.50
N PHE A 128 13.64 2.96 16.34
CA PHE A 128 12.98 2.74 15.07
C PHE A 128 12.11 1.46 15.04
N VAL A 129 12.55 0.41 15.73
CA VAL A 129 11.84 -0.87 15.76
C VAL A 129 10.55 -0.74 16.57
N GLN A 130 10.62 -0.04 17.71
CA GLN A 130 9.42 0.22 18.52
C GLN A 130 8.42 1.12 17.79
N ASP A 131 8.90 2.13 17.06
CA ASP A 131 8.03 3.04 16.31
C ASP A 131 7.32 2.32 15.15
N ILE A 132 7.99 1.45 14.40
CA ILE A 132 7.34 0.60 13.39
C ILE A 132 6.31 -0.33 14.03
N LYS A 133 6.67 -0.98 15.15
CA LYS A 133 5.79 -1.93 15.82
C LYS A 133 4.50 -1.26 16.31
N LYS A 134 4.56 0.00 16.72
CA LYS A 134 3.37 0.81 17.08
C LYS A 134 2.52 1.17 15.86
N SER A 135 3.14 1.42 14.71
CA SER A 135 2.42 1.69 13.46
C SER A 135 1.75 0.42 12.88
N PHE A 136 2.23 -0.76 13.24
CA PHE A 136 1.71 -2.04 12.76
C PHE A 136 0.44 -2.45 13.51
N ASN A 137 -0.73 -2.27 12.88
CA ASN A 137 -2.00 -2.73 13.44
C ASN A 137 -2.36 -4.12 12.89
N SER A 138 -2.27 -5.17 13.73
CA SER A 138 -2.62 -6.54 13.34
C SER A 138 -4.07 -6.69 12.88
N LYS A 139 -4.97 -5.79 13.30
CA LYS A 139 -6.38 -5.79 12.85
C LYS A 139 -6.52 -5.50 11.35
N LEU A 140 -5.56 -4.79 10.73
CA LEU A 140 -5.57 -4.57 9.27
C LEU A 140 -5.49 -5.90 8.51
N PHE A 141 -4.72 -6.87 8.99
CA PHE A 141 -4.61 -8.18 8.33
C PHE A 141 -5.92 -8.95 8.36
N VAL A 142 -6.69 -8.82 9.44
CA VAL A 142 -8.02 -9.44 9.55
C VAL A 142 -8.98 -8.84 8.52
N VAL A 143 -8.99 -7.51 8.37
CA VAL A 143 -9.84 -6.83 7.38
C VAL A 143 -9.44 -7.25 5.96
N LEU A 144 -8.15 -7.35 5.68
CA LEU A 144 -7.65 -7.80 4.37
C LEU A 144 -8.00 -9.26 4.09
N ALA A 145 -7.94 -10.14 5.10
CA ALA A 145 -8.35 -11.53 4.96
C ALA A 145 -9.85 -11.67 4.67
N ILE A 146 -10.70 -10.88 5.36
CA ILE A 146 -12.15 -10.86 5.10
C ILE A 146 -12.46 -10.36 3.70
N LEU A 147 -11.79 -9.29 3.25
CA LEU A 147 -11.98 -8.76 1.89
C LEU A 147 -11.53 -9.77 0.82
N GLY A 148 -10.42 -10.48 1.04
CA GLY A 148 -9.97 -11.52 0.12
C GLY A 148 -10.91 -12.72 0.05
N LEU A 149 -11.34 -13.24 1.21
CA LEU A 149 -12.22 -14.42 1.28
C LEU A 149 -13.66 -14.12 0.86
N GLY A 150 -14.21 -12.98 1.24
CA GLY A 150 -15.61 -12.62 0.93
C GLY A 150 -15.87 -12.40 -0.56
N ILE A 151 -14.83 -12.12 -1.34
CA ILE A 151 -14.93 -11.98 -2.80
C ILE A 151 -14.89 -13.34 -3.50
N ILE A 152 -14.16 -14.30 -2.94
CA ILE A 152 -14.15 -15.68 -3.47
C ILE A 152 -15.55 -16.31 -3.35
N ASP A 153 -16.25 -16.10 -2.24
CA ASP A 153 -17.60 -16.67 -2.01
C ASP A 153 -18.73 -15.98 -2.80
N SER A 154 -18.53 -14.78 -3.35
CA SER A 154 -19.58 -14.03 -4.05
C SER A 154 -19.63 -14.26 -5.56
N TYR A 155 -18.65 -14.95 -6.12
CA TYR A 155 -18.56 -15.32 -7.55
C TYR A 155 -18.58 -16.83 -7.80
N LEU A 156 -18.76 -17.64 -6.74
CA LEU A 156 -19.07 -19.08 -6.78
C LEU A 156 -20.58 -19.31 -6.67
#